data_AF-A0A1H6JTN7-F1
#
_entry.id   AF-A0A1H6JTN7-F1
#
_cell.length_a   1.000
_cell.length_b   1.000
_cell.length_c   1.000
_cell.angle_alpha   90.00
_cell.angle_beta   90.00
_cell.angle_gamma   90.00
#
_symmetry.space_group_name_H-M   'P 1'
#
loop_
_entity.id
_entity.type
_entity.pdbx_description
1 polymer ?
#
loop_
_entity_poly.entity_id
_entity_poly.type
_entity_poly.pdbx_seq_one_letter_code
_entity_poly.pdbx_strand_id
1 'polypeptide(L)'
;MRSLLRGTPLPVTVKDDLLSDFPHIYPGLTRSEVEQLLTLLDKSASTEGGLGLSIATAVKPLAPEVAARIESYKQSDVDDYIRMLRGAVVLLLQQWQPEDQPPPPESIATAVETIEA
;
A
#
# COMPACT_ATOMS: atom_id res chain seq x y z
N MET A 1 -19.83 31.37 -19.43
CA MET A 1 -20.53 31.35 -18.12
C MET A 1 -20.17 30.06 -17.42
N ARG A 2 -19.54 30.16 -16.25
CA ARG A 2 -19.17 29.03 -15.37
C ARG A 2 -20.41 28.58 -14.59
N SER A 3 -20.69 27.28 -14.54
CA SER A 3 -21.50 26.63 -13.48
C SER A 3 -21.17 25.12 -13.52
N LEU A 4 -20.23 24.65 -12.69
CA LEU A 4 -20.46 24.12 -11.34
C LEU A 4 -21.26 22.81 -11.33
N LEU A 5 -20.62 21.72 -11.79
CA LEU A 5 -20.86 20.41 -11.18
C LEU A 5 -19.67 20.17 -10.25
N ARG A 6 -19.86 20.55 -8.99
CA ARG A 6 -19.05 20.05 -7.88
C ARG A 6 -19.22 18.54 -7.90
N GLY A 7 -18.23 17.82 -8.41
CA GLY A 7 -18.07 16.41 -8.11
C GLY A 7 -18.04 16.30 -6.58
N THR A 8 -19.03 15.62 -6.01
CA THR A 8 -18.88 15.04 -4.69
C THR A 8 -17.50 14.37 -4.65
N PRO A 9 -16.60 14.71 -3.70
CA PRO A 9 -15.40 13.91 -3.54
C PRO A 9 -15.89 12.48 -3.32
N LEU A 10 -15.41 11.55 -4.16
CA LEU A 10 -15.58 10.13 -3.88
C LEU A 10 -15.12 9.92 -2.42
N PRO A 11 -15.81 9.09 -1.61
CA PRO A 11 -15.26 8.72 -0.32
C PRO A 11 -13.84 8.23 -0.59
N VAL A 12 -12.85 8.90 -0.01
CA VAL A 12 -11.43 8.56 -0.22
C VAL A 12 -11.31 7.11 0.22
N THR A 13 -11.17 6.20 -0.73
CA THR A 13 -11.15 4.78 -0.42
C THR A 13 -9.74 4.40 0.01
N VAL A 14 -9.63 3.33 0.79
CA VAL A 14 -8.34 2.68 1.10
C VAL A 14 -7.49 2.46 -0.17
N LYS A 15 -8.14 2.18 -1.29
CA LYS A 15 -7.51 2.03 -2.61
C LYS A 15 -6.96 3.34 -3.17
N ASP A 16 -7.72 4.43 -3.12
CA ASP A 16 -7.25 5.76 -3.55
C ASP A 16 -6.06 6.23 -2.71
N ASP A 17 -6.11 5.94 -1.42
CA ASP A 17 -5.06 6.27 -0.48
C ASP A 17 -3.79 5.46 -0.72
N LEU A 18 -3.92 4.16 -1.01
CA LEU A 18 -2.80 3.31 -1.43
C LEU A 18 -2.20 3.78 -2.76
N LEU A 19 -3.03 4.15 -3.74
CA LEU A 19 -2.59 4.71 -5.02
C LEU A 19 -1.84 6.05 -4.84
N SER A 20 -2.21 6.84 -3.84
CA SER A 20 -1.51 8.08 -3.52
C SER A 20 -0.18 7.84 -2.79
N ASP A 21 -0.10 6.86 -1.90
CA ASP A 21 1.10 6.60 -1.11
C ASP A 21 2.20 5.88 -1.89
N PHE A 22 1.82 4.86 -2.65
CA PHE A 22 2.77 3.92 -3.23
C PHE A 22 3.82 4.61 -4.14
N PRO A 23 3.47 5.60 -4.98
CA PRO A 23 4.44 6.33 -5.79
C PRO A 23 5.47 7.15 -4.99
N HIS A 24 5.24 7.38 -3.69
CA HIS A 24 6.22 8.02 -2.81
C HIS A 24 7.15 7.02 -2.14
N ILE A 25 6.67 5.79 -1.94
CA ILE A 25 7.44 4.68 -1.32
C ILE A 25 8.31 4.00 -2.37
N TYR A 26 7.77 3.81 -3.58
CA TYR A 26 8.45 3.24 -4.73
C TYR A 26 8.74 4.34 -5.77
N PRO A 27 9.94 4.41 -6.38
CA PRO A 27 10.99 3.38 -6.50
C PRO A 27 12.07 3.38 -5.40
N GLY A 28 11.81 3.99 -4.23
CA GLY A 28 12.80 4.14 -3.16
C GLY A 28 13.22 2.82 -2.48
N LEU A 29 12.51 1.72 -2.71
CA LEU A 29 12.79 0.41 -2.12
C LEU A 29 13.55 -0.50 -3.09
N THR A 30 14.54 -1.22 -2.56
CA THR A 30 15.14 -2.38 -3.21
C THR A 30 14.18 -3.57 -3.17
N ARG A 31 14.39 -4.55 -4.06
CA ARG A 31 13.59 -5.79 -4.06
C ARG A 31 13.60 -6.49 -2.69
N SER A 32 14.75 -6.56 -2.03
CA SER A 32 14.86 -7.16 -0.69
C SER A 32 14.07 -6.40 0.37
N GLU A 33 13.98 -5.08 0.28
CA GLU A 33 13.14 -4.27 1.17
C GLU A 33 11.65 -4.49 0.88
N VAL A 34 11.27 -4.68 -0.38
CA VAL A 34 9.90 -5.05 -0.78
C VAL A 34 9.53 -6.46 -0.28
N GLU A 35 10.44 -7.43 -0.33
CA GLU A 35 10.26 -8.77 0.24
C GLU A 35 10.14 -8.74 1.77
N GLN A 36 10.95 -7.89 2.44
CA GLN A 36 10.83 -7.66 3.87
C GLN A 36 9.50 -7.02 4.23
N LEU A 37 9.05 -6.01 3.47
CA LEU A 37 7.74 -5.39 3.63
C LEU A 37 6.62 -6.43 3.50
N LEU A 38 6.66 -7.29 2.48
CA LEU A 38 5.69 -8.38 2.32
C LEU A 38 5.66 -9.29 3.55
N THR A 39 6.83 -9.67 4.05
CA THR A 39 6.95 -10.55 5.23
C THR A 39 6.32 -9.92 6.48
N LEU A 40 6.47 -8.60 6.67
CA LEU A 40 5.85 -7.88 7.77
C LEU A 40 4.32 -7.84 7.65
N LEU A 41 3.81 -7.59 6.44
CA LEU A 41 2.37 -7.56 6.14
C LEU A 41 1.71 -8.95 6.26
N ASP A 42 2.43 -10.01 5.92
CA ASP A 42 1.94 -11.40 6.01
C ASP A 42 1.79 -11.86 7.48
N LYS A 43 2.75 -11.46 8.33
CA LYS A 43 2.69 -11.71 9.78
C LYS A 43 1.50 -11.03 10.44
N SER A 44 1.12 -9.85 9.97
CA SER A 44 -0.06 -9.17 10.47
C SER A 44 -1.38 -9.81 10.06
N ALA A 45 -1.49 -10.27 8.81
CA ALA A 45 -2.70 -10.94 8.34
C ALA A 45 -2.96 -12.26 9.11
N SER A 46 -1.90 -12.88 9.64
CA SER A 46 -1.98 -14.11 10.44
C SER A 46 -2.37 -13.89 11.91
N THR A 47 -2.48 -12.64 12.37
CA THR A 47 -2.80 -12.32 13.76
C THR A 47 -4.13 -11.55 13.82
N GLU A 48 -5.24 -12.26 14.03
CA GLU A 48 -6.57 -11.64 14.12
C GLU A 48 -6.65 -10.65 15.29
N GLY A 49 -6.95 -9.39 14.98
CA GLY A 49 -7.36 -8.37 15.94
C GLY A 49 -6.23 -7.47 16.48
N GLY A 50 -6.15 -6.24 15.96
CA GLY A 50 -5.68 -5.09 16.74
C GLY A 50 -4.18 -4.80 16.75
N LEU A 51 -3.42 -5.25 15.74
CA LEU A 51 -1.99 -4.96 15.64
C LEU A 51 -1.62 -3.82 14.69
N GLY A 52 -2.58 -2.99 14.24
CA GLY A 52 -2.31 -1.84 13.36
C GLY A 52 -1.09 -1.00 13.80
N LEU A 53 -1.00 -0.69 15.09
CA LEU A 53 0.11 0.06 15.67
C LEU A 53 1.46 -0.71 15.65
N SER A 54 1.42 -2.03 15.84
CA SER A 54 2.62 -2.88 15.81
C SER A 54 3.18 -2.99 14.39
N ILE A 55 2.29 -3.00 13.40
CA ILE A 55 2.64 -3.04 11.99
C ILE A 55 3.20 -1.69 11.57
N ALA A 56 2.53 -0.59 11.91
CA ALA A 56 3.03 0.75 11.68
C ALA A 56 4.47 0.90 12.23
N THR A 57 4.71 0.44 13.45
CA THR A 57 6.05 0.45 14.06
C THR A 57 7.07 -0.37 13.27
N ALA A 58 6.68 -1.57 12.79
CA ALA A 58 7.56 -2.46 12.06
C ALA A 58 7.86 -1.99 10.62
N VAL A 59 6.89 -1.37 9.94
CA VAL A 59 7.05 -0.89 8.55
C VAL A 59 7.68 0.49 8.48
N LYS A 60 7.59 1.32 9.53
CA LYS A 60 8.16 2.66 9.59
C LYS A 60 9.62 2.82 9.10
N PRO A 61 10.58 1.92 9.40
CA PRO A 61 11.94 2.06 8.89
C PRO A 61 12.06 1.81 7.38
N LEU A 62 11.10 1.12 6.75
CA LEU A 62 11.08 0.83 5.32
C LEU A 62 10.18 1.82 4.56
N ALA A 63 9.00 2.11 5.11
CA ALA A 63 7.97 2.92 4.47
C ALA A 63 7.28 3.81 5.54
N PRO A 64 7.90 4.93 5.92
CA PRO A 64 7.36 5.80 6.98
C PRO A 64 6.00 6.41 6.62
N GLU A 65 5.71 6.62 5.34
CA GLU A 65 4.42 7.09 4.82
C GLU A 65 3.30 6.08 5.07
N VAL A 66 3.59 4.79 4.84
CA VAL A 66 2.68 3.67 5.15
C VAL A 66 2.39 3.61 6.64
N ALA A 67 3.42 3.74 7.46
CA ALA A 67 3.27 3.73 8.92
C ALA A 67 2.37 4.88 9.40
N ALA A 68 2.61 6.10 8.90
CA ALA A 68 1.79 7.26 9.24
C ALA A 68 0.33 7.07 8.81
N ARG A 69 0.09 6.43 7.66
CA ARG A 69 -1.27 6.16 7.19
C ARG A 69 -1.98 5.12 8.03
N ILE A 70 -1.32 4.02 8.38
CA ILE A 70 -1.85 3.00 9.30
C ILE A 70 -2.19 3.63 10.67
N GLU A 71 -1.34 4.52 11.18
CA GLU A 71 -1.60 5.25 12.44
C GLU A 71 -2.82 6.19 12.35
N SER A 72 -3.19 6.65 11.15
CA SER A 72 -4.29 7.59 10.94
C SER A 72 -5.67 6.93 10.78
N TYR A 73 -5.71 5.64 10.47
CA TYR A 73 -6.94 4.91 10.16
C TYR A 73 -7.64 4.33 11.40
N LYS A 74 -8.95 4.09 11.25
CA LYS A 74 -9.68 3.21 12.18
C LYS A 74 -9.29 1.77 11.92
N GLN A 75 -9.38 0.91 12.93
CA GLN A 75 -8.93 -0.49 12.82
C GLN A 75 -9.51 -1.26 11.61
N SER A 76 -10.77 -1.03 11.24
CA SER A 76 -11.38 -1.64 10.05
C SER A 76 -10.66 -1.23 8.76
N ASP A 77 -10.33 0.05 8.65
CA ASP A 77 -9.67 0.62 7.46
C ASP A 77 -8.19 0.22 7.41
N VAL A 78 -7.57 -0.03 8.58
CA VAL A 78 -6.21 -0.57 8.70
C VAL A 78 -6.13 -1.98 8.10
N ASP A 79 -7.08 -2.87 8.46
CA ASP A 79 -7.07 -4.26 7.98
C ASP A 79 -7.27 -4.32 6.46
N ASP A 80 -8.17 -3.51 5.92
CA ASP A 80 -8.39 -3.36 4.47
C ASP A 80 -7.15 -2.78 3.77
N TYR A 81 -6.50 -1.77 4.36
CA TYR A 81 -5.29 -1.17 3.80
C TYR A 81 -4.12 -2.15 3.77
N ILE A 82 -3.89 -2.90 4.85
CA ILE A 82 -2.85 -3.93 4.90
C ILE A 82 -3.12 -5.02 3.86
N ARG A 83 -4.37 -5.46 3.73
CA ARG A 83 -4.78 -6.47 2.74
C ARG A 83 -4.49 -6.01 1.32
N MET A 84 -4.87 -4.78 0.97
CA MET A 84 -4.61 -4.21 -0.36
C MET A 84 -3.12 -3.98 -0.61
N LEU A 85 -2.40 -3.42 0.36
CA LEU A 85 -0.95 -3.19 0.27
C LEU A 85 -0.20 -4.51 0.06
N ARG A 86 -0.58 -5.57 0.77
CA ARG A 86 -0.02 -6.91 0.57
C ARG A 86 -0.22 -7.39 -0.87
N GLY A 87 -1.43 -7.24 -1.42
CA GLY A 87 -1.70 -7.59 -2.82
C GLY A 87 -0.82 -6.80 -3.79
N ALA A 88 -0.65 -5.50 -3.56
CA ALA A 88 0.15 -4.64 -4.42
C ALA A 88 1.63 -5.03 -4.39
N VAL A 89 2.17 -5.32 -3.20
CA VAL A 89 3.54 -5.78 -3.01
C VAL A 89 3.78 -7.14 -3.66
N VAL A 90 2.82 -8.07 -3.59
CA VAL A 90 2.91 -9.38 -4.28
C VAL A 90 2.96 -9.20 -5.80
N LEU A 91 2.07 -8.40 -6.36
CA LEU A 91 2.03 -8.12 -7.81
C LEU A 91 3.31 -7.42 -8.27
N LEU A 92 3.82 -6.47 -7.48
CA LEU A 92 5.09 -5.81 -7.73
C LEU A 92 6.25 -6.82 -7.83
N LEU A 93 6.36 -7.74 -6.87
CA LEU A 93 7.40 -8.78 -6.88
C LEU A 93 7.26 -9.75 -8.05
N GLN A 94 6.04 -10.07 -8.48
CA GLN A 94 5.79 -10.88 -9.67
C GLN A 94 6.26 -10.19 -10.96
N GLN A 95 6.15 -8.86 -11.03
CA GLN A 95 6.61 -8.05 -12.16
C GLN A 95 8.12 -7.76 -12.13
N TRP A 96 8.78 -7.97 -11.00
CA TRP A 96 10.20 -7.69 -10.79
C TRP A 96 11.10 -8.79 -11.38
N GLN A 97 11.05 -8.91 -12.71
CA GLN A 97 11.80 -9.87 -13.51
C GLN A 97 12.46 -9.18 -14.70
N PRO A 98 13.81 -9.25 -14.85
CA PRO A 98 14.80 -9.93 -13.99
C PRO A 98 15.02 -9.27 -12.62
N GLU A 99 15.68 -9.96 -11.68
CA GLU A 99 15.80 -9.51 -10.27
C GLU A 99 16.46 -8.13 -10.11
N ASP A 100 17.39 -7.79 -11.00
CA ASP A 100 18.11 -6.51 -11.02
C ASP A 100 17.34 -5.38 -11.72
N GLN A 101 16.15 -5.64 -12.27
CA GLN A 101 15.38 -4.66 -13.01
C GLN A 101 14.07 -4.31 -12.30
N PRO A 102 14.05 -3.19 -11.55
CA PRO A 102 12.82 -2.69 -10.94
C PRO A 102 11.75 -2.42 -12.01
N PRO A 103 10.50 -2.88 -11.80
CA PRO A 103 9.40 -2.55 -12.70
C PRO A 103 9.11 -1.05 -12.67
N PRO A 104 8.56 -0.47 -13.73
CA PRO A 104 8.37 0.97 -13.76
C PRO A 104 7.22 1.38 -12.79
N PRO A 105 7.27 2.55 -12.14
CA PRO A 105 6.30 2.96 -11.12
C PRO A 105 4.83 2.87 -11.57
N GLU A 106 4.54 3.10 -12.85
CA GLU A 106 3.19 2.98 -13.42
C GLU A 106 2.62 1.55 -13.38
N SER A 107 3.49 0.52 -13.34
CA SER A 107 3.05 -0.88 -13.23
C SER A 107 2.41 -1.16 -11.88
N ILE A 108 2.75 -0.38 -10.86
CA ILE A 108 2.20 -0.52 -9.52
C ILE A 108 0.81 0.09 -9.42
N ALA A 109 0.58 1.25 -10.02
CA ALA A 109 -0.76 1.83 -10.08
C ALA A 109 -1.73 0.84 -10.74
N THR A 110 -1.28 0.20 -11.83
CA THR A 110 -2.02 -0.86 -12.52
C THR A 110 -2.25 -2.08 -11.61
N ALA A 111 -1.25 -2.48 -10.82
CA ALA A 111 -1.37 -3.57 -9.86
C ALA A 111 -2.42 -3.28 -8.77
N VAL A 112 -2.39 -2.08 -8.18
CA VAL A 112 -3.38 -1.64 -7.18
C VAL A 112 -4.77 -1.52 -7.80
N GLU A 113 -4.87 -1.05 -9.04
CA GLU A 113 -6.15 -1.02 -9.79
C GLU A 113 -6.75 -2.42 -9.98
N THR A 114 -5.90 -3.44 -10.13
CA THR A 114 -6.32 -4.85 -10.31
C THR A 114 -6.80 -5.51 -9.01
N ILE A 115 -6.51 -4.92 -7.84
CA ILE A 115 -6.97 -5.44 -6.56
C ILE A 115 -8.41 -4.99 -6.32
N GLU A 116 -9.31 -5.96 -6.18
CA GLU A 116 -10.68 -5.74 -5.70
C GLU A 116 -10.70 -5.74 -4.16
N ALA A 117 -11.45 -4.79 -3.59
CA ALA A 117 -11.66 -4.64 -2.16
C ALA A 117 -12.55 -5.75 -1.61
#